data_AF-A0A6J2VCB8-F1
#
_entry.id   AF-A0A6J2VCB8-F1
#
_cell.length_a   1.000
_cell.length_b   1.000
_cell.length_c   1.000
_cell.angle_alpha   90.00
_cell.angle_beta   90.00
_cell.angle_gamma   90.00
#
_symmetry.space_group_name_H-M   'P 1'
#
loop_
_entity.id
_entity.type
_entity.pdbx_description
1 polymer ?
#
loop_
_entity_poly.entity_id
_entity_poly.type
_entity_poly.pdbx_seq_one_letter_code
_entity_poly.pdbx_strand_id
1 'polypeptide(L)'
;MIWTTLINLFWTPGSGPQKLKYVTKICGNTLNVHEDFKRRLHEKLECLCEVDSEMECDFILAFCPVVSRAGTDIEAALEKIPDFKPSVLVVLHYTRDSDAIVPDCSSYTTNRNILTAVNCLFHEDYGLLRCQRNISASHQCVQELRNCFPVTERGVSFWQWWVLLARGISQRLRWRTILKCSSIILIVYVQQYIMKVTVNNEQTFELILKYSTV
;
A
#
# COMPACT_ATOMS: atom_id res chain seq x y z
N MET A 1 1.05 35.22 11.71
CA MET A 1 0.87 34.01 12.56
C MET A 1 -0.23 33.05 12.09
N ILE A 2 -0.84 33.22 10.91
CA ILE A 2 -1.92 32.31 10.42
C ILE A 2 -1.37 31.18 9.53
N TRP A 3 -0.21 31.37 8.91
CA TRP A 3 0.40 30.40 7.98
C TRP A 3 0.97 29.15 8.66
N THR A 4 1.45 29.25 9.89
CA THR A 4 1.95 28.09 10.67
C THR A 4 0.83 27.12 11.04
N THR A 5 -0.39 27.62 11.28
CA THR A 5 -1.55 26.79 11.65
C THR A 5 -2.12 26.03 10.44
N LEU A 6 -2.05 26.62 9.25
CA LEU A 6 -2.48 25.96 8.00
C LEU A 6 -1.49 24.87 7.54
N ILE A 7 -0.19 25.05 7.78
CA ILE A 7 0.83 24.03 7.49
C ILE A 7 0.62 22.78 8.36
N ASN A 8 0.29 22.94 9.64
CA ASN A 8 0.01 21.81 10.53
C ASN A 8 -1.33 21.10 10.26
N LEU A 9 -2.28 21.78 9.60
CA LEU A 9 -3.53 21.13 9.13
C LEU A 9 -3.30 20.29 7.86
N PHE A 10 -2.27 20.60 7.07
CA PHE A 10 -1.93 19.92 5.82
C PHE A 10 -0.76 18.95 5.93
N TRP A 11 0.03 19.05 7.00
CA TRP A 11 1.20 18.22 7.26
C TRP A 11 1.03 17.51 8.59
N THR A 12 0.29 16.42 8.60
CA THR A 12 0.59 15.35 9.56
C THR A 12 1.84 14.65 9.04
N PRO A 13 2.83 14.31 9.90
CA PRO A 13 3.92 13.43 9.49
C PRO A 13 3.30 12.07 9.17
N GLY A 14 2.91 11.90 7.90
CA GLY A 14 2.40 10.65 7.39
C GLY A 14 3.52 9.64 7.51
N SER A 15 3.33 8.66 8.40
CA SER A 15 4.05 7.40 8.32
C SER A 15 4.04 6.92 6.85
N GLY A 16 5.13 6.31 6.39
CA GLY A 16 5.25 5.84 5.01
C GLY A 16 4.08 4.94 4.57
N PRO A 17 4.05 4.52 3.29
CA PRO A 17 2.97 3.65 2.78
C PRO A 17 2.74 2.49 3.74
N GLN A 18 1.51 2.38 4.26
CA GLN A 18 1.18 1.38 5.26
C GLN A 18 1.25 0.01 4.58
N LYS A 19 2.22 -0.80 5.00
CA LYS A 19 2.34 -2.20 4.54
C LYS A 19 1.27 -3.02 5.25
N LEU A 20 0.58 -3.86 4.49
CA LEU A 20 -0.35 -4.85 5.00
C LEU A 20 0.40 -6.16 5.26
N LYS A 21 0.54 -6.52 6.53
CA LYS A 21 1.35 -7.66 6.96
C LYS A 21 0.52 -8.94 6.96
N TYR A 22 1.10 -10.04 6.50
CA TYR A 22 0.47 -11.35 6.58
C TYR A 22 1.46 -12.43 7.01
N VAL A 23 0.95 -13.48 7.62
CA VAL A 23 1.70 -14.71 7.90
C VAL A 23 1.13 -15.84 7.06
N THR A 24 1.99 -16.74 6.59
CA THR A 24 1.57 -17.91 5.81
C THR A 24 1.29 -19.10 6.73
N LYS A 25 0.12 -19.73 6.57
CA LYS A 25 -0.22 -20.98 7.28
C LYS A 25 -0.41 -22.10 6.27
N ILE A 26 0.48 -23.10 6.28
CA ILE A 26 0.41 -24.23 5.36
C ILE A 26 -0.25 -25.42 6.08
N CYS A 27 -1.42 -25.86 5.61
CA CYS A 27 -2.22 -26.92 6.25
C CYS A 27 -2.03 -28.31 5.64
N GLY A 28 -1.02 -28.50 4.77
CA GLY A 28 -0.67 -29.78 4.15
C GLY A 28 0.46 -29.63 3.13
N ASN A 29 0.79 -30.68 2.37
CA ASN A 29 1.80 -30.57 1.31
C ASN A 29 1.23 -29.86 0.07
N THR A 30 1.77 -28.69 -0.26
CA THR A 30 1.31 -27.85 -1.38
C THR A 30 2.22 -27.92 -2.61
N LEU A 31 3.28 -28.74 -2.59
CA LEU A 31 4.29 -28.80 -3.66
C LEU A 31 4.87 -27.43 -4.03
N ASN A 32 5.06 -26.55 -3.03
CA ASN A 32 5.51 -25.16 -3.18
C ASN A 32 4.61 -24.26 -4.04
N VAL A 33 3.42 -24.70 -4.45
CA VAL A 33 2.49 -23.92 -5.26
C VAL A 33 1.93 -22.69 -4.53
N HIS A 34 1.94 -22.72 -3.20
CA HIS A 34 1.59 -21.56 -2.39
C HIS A 34 2.46 -20.33 -2.71
N GLU A 35 3.74 -20.52 -3.05
CA GLU A 35 4.64 -19.44 -3.46
C GLU A 35 4.19 -18.77 -4.76
N ASP A 36 3.72 -19.55 -5.73
CA ASP A 36 3.15 -19.00 -6.97
C ASP A 36 1.90 -18.15 -6.72
N PHE A 37 1.05 -18.59 -5.79
CA PHE A 37 -0.12 -17.81 -5.40
C PHE A 37 0.27 -16.52 -4.67
N LYS A 38 1.22 -16.59 -3.72
CA LYS A 38 1.76 -15.41 -3.04
C LYS A 38 2.32 -14.41 -4.03
N ARG A 39 3.14 -14.85 -4.99
CA ARG A 39 3.67 -14.00 -6.06
C ARG A 39 2.56 -13.29 -6.83
N ARG A 40 1.50 -14.00 -7.26
CA ARG A 40 0.34 -13.39 -7.96
C ARG A 40 -0.41 -12.39 -7.09
N LEU A 41 -0.49 -12.62 -5.77
CA LEU A 41 -1.08 -11.65 -4.84
C LEU A 41 -0.22 -10.39 -4.72
N HIS A 42 1.09 -10.54 -4.53
CA HIS A 42 2.03 -9.41 -4.46
C HIS A 42 2.05 -8.59 -5.75
N GLU A 43 1.97 -9.23 -6.92
CA GLU A 43 1.84 -8.55 -8.23
C GLU A 43 0.57 -7.68 -8.33
N LYS A 44 -0.50 -8.02 -7.60
CA LYS A 44 -1.78 -7.27 -7.61
C LYS A 44 -1.92 -6.30 -6.44
N LEU A 45 -1.19 -6.51 -5.34
CA LEU A 45 -1.28 -5.76 -4.11
C LEU A 45 0.12 -5.53 -3.53
N GLU A 46 0.79 -4.49 -4.03
CA GLU A 46 2.20 -4.16 -3.74
C GLU A 46 2.47 -3.82 -2.27
N CYS A 47 1.44 -3.48 -1.48
CA CYS A 47 1.59 -3.16 -0.07
C CYS A 47 1.69 -4.39 0.84
N LEU A 48 1.55 -5.61 0.29
CA LEU A 48 1.66 -6.85 1.07
C LEU A 48 3.08 -7.06 1.59
N CYS A 49 3.20 -7.57 2.82
CA CYS A 49 4.48 -7.92 3.43
C CYS A 49 4.32 -9.21 4.23
N GLU A 50 5.10 -10.23 3.91
CA GLU A 50 5.13 -11.45 4.74
C GLU A 50 5.90 -11.18 6.04
N VAL A 51 5.40 -11.70 7.16
CA VAL A 51 6.04 -11.67 8.48
C VAL A 51 6.02 -13.06 9.11
N ASP A 52 6.96 -13.31 10.01
CA ASP A 52 7.12 -14.63 10.64
C ASP A 52 6.20 -14.83 11.86
N SER A 53 5.71 -13.74 12.46
CA SER A 53 4.94 -13.78 13.70
C SER A 53 3.45 -13.63 13.46
N GLU A 54 2.67 -14.62 13.91
CA GLU A 54 1.20 -14.54 13.95
C GLU A 54 0.70 -13.37 14.81
N MET A 55 1.50 -12.80 15.70
CA MET A 55 1.12 -11.62 16.51
C MET A 55 1.27 -10.31 15.74
N GLU A 56 2.24 -10.23 14.82
CA GLU A 56 2.57 -8.98 14.10
C GLU A 56 1.83 -8.81 12.77
N CYS A 57 1.18 -9.86 12.25
CA CYS A 57 0.44 -9.79 11.00
C CYS A 57 -0.91 -9.06 11.15
N ASP A 58 -1.44 -8.51 10.07
CA ASP A 58 -2.81 -7.98 10.02
C ASP A 58 -3.82 -9.09 9.70
N PHE A 59 -3.41 -10.09 8.91
CA PHE A 59 -4.21 -11.26 8.56
C PHE A 59 -3.37 -12.53 8.35
N ILE A 60 -4.02 -13.68 8.26
CA ILE A 60 -3.39 -14.98 7.99
C ILE A 60 -3.73 -15.41 6.56
N LEU A 61 -2.73 -15.77 5.78
CA LEU A 61 -2.91 -16.39 4.46
C LEU A 61 -2.72 -17.91 4.58
N ALA A 62 -3.82 -18.64 4.63
CA ALA A 62 -3.83 -20.07 4.84
C ALA A 62 -3.97 -20.86 3.53
N PHE A 63 -3.21 -21.95 3.39
CA PHE A 63 -3.23 -22.83 2.23
C PHE A 63 -3.66 -24.24 2.63
N CYS A 64 -4.71 -24.75 2.00
CA CYS A 64 -5.27 -26.07 2.23
C CYS A 64 -5.25 -26.90 0.95
N PRO A 65 -4.24 -27.77 0.75
CA PRO A 65 -4.29 -28.75 -0.33
C PRO A 65 -5.33 -29.83 -0.04
N VAL A 66 -6.17 -30.13 -1.03
CA VAL A 66 -7.13 -31.23 -0.98
C VAL A 66 -6.41 -32.52 -1.38
N VAL A 67 -6.34 -33.44 -0.43
CA VAL A 67 -5.64 -34.74 -0.57
C VAL A 67 -6.64 -35.89 -0.47
N SER A 68 -7.66 -35.75 0.38
CA SER A 68 -8.69 -36.75 0.61
C SER A 68 -10.02 -36.28 0.01
N ARG A 69 -10.71 -35.40 0.71
CA ARG A 69 -12.01 -34.82 0.36
C ARG A 69 -12.01 -33.37 0.80
N ALA A 70 -12.49 -32.49 -0.08
CA ALA A 70 -12.48 -31.05 0.16
C ALA A 70 -13.02 -30.67 1.55
N GLY A 71 -14.21 -31.17 1.93
CA GLY A 71 -14.78 -30.86 3.24
C GLY A 71 -13.92 -31.27 4.42
N THR A 72 -13.42 -32.51 4.43
CA THR A 72 -12.58 -33.02 5.54
C THR A 72 -11.25 -32.27 5.64
N ASP A 73 -10.59 -32.02 4.50
CA ASP A 73 -9.31 -31.33 4.50
C ASP A 73 -9.48 -29.85 4.89
N ILE A 74 -10.56 -29.20 4.46
CA ILE A 74 -10.90 -27.83 4.85
C ILE A 74 -11.19 -27.73 6.35
N GLU A 75 -12.00 -28.65 6.91
CA GLU A 75 -12.28 -28.69 8.36
C GLU A 75 -10.99 -28.84 9.17
N ALA A 76 -10.11 -29.77 8.80
CA ALA A 76 -8.81 -29.96 9.44
C ALA A 76 -7.88 -28.75 9.27
N ALA A 77 -7.97 -28.01 8.16
CA ALA A 77 -7.24 -26.77 7.97
C ALA A 77 -7.79 -25.65 8.87
N LEU A 78 -9.11 -25.52 8.99
CA LEU A 78 -9.77 -24.54 9.85
C LEU A 78 -9.46 -24.76 11.34
N GLU A 79 -9.24 -25.99 11.78
CA GLU A 79 -8.77 -26.28 13.15
C GLU A 79 -7.34 -25.79 13.42
N LYS A 80 -6.50 -25.71 12.39
CA LYS A 80 -5.11 -25.23 12.49
C LYS A 80 -4.99 -23.71 12.36
N ILE A 81 -6.01 -23.05 11.81
CA ILE A 81 -6.03 -21.61 11.59
C ILE A 81 -6.51 -20.93 12.89
N PRO A 82 -5.72 -19.99 13.45
CA PRO A 82 -6.14 -19.22 14.61
C PRO A 82 -7.40 -18.40 14.34
N ASP A 83 -8.33 -18.41 15.28
CA ASP A 83 -9.62 -17.72 15.18
C ASP A 83 -9.56 -16.24 15.58
N PHE A 84 -8.56 -15.84 16.36
CA PHE A 84 -8.37 -14.46 16.83
C PHE A 84 -7.91 -13.48 15.74
N LYS A 85 -7.56 -13.96 14.52
CA LYS A 85 -7.18 -13.11 13.39
C LYS A 85 -7.97 -13.41 12.12
N PRO A 86 -8.29 -12.37 11.33
CA PRO A 86 -8.93 -12.56 10.05
C PRO A 86 -8.02 -13.35 9.12
N SER A 87 -8.60 -14.29 8.37
CA SER A 87 -7.85 -15.22 7.53
C SER A 87 -8.39 -15.29 6.11
N VAL A 88 -7.50 -15.43 5.13
CA VAL A 88 -7.83 -15.79 3.75
C VAL A 88 -7.48 -17.25 3.57
N LEU A 89 -8.46 -18.07 3.17
CA LEU A 89 -8.26 -19.51 2.94
C LEU A 89 -8.15 -19.79 1.43
N VAL A 90 -7.02 -20.35 1.01
CA VAL A 90 -6.79 -20.80 -0.37
C VAL A 90 -6.83 -22.31 -0.40
N VAL A 91 -7.88 -22.87 -1.00
CA VAL A 91 -8.06 -24.31 -1.16
C VAL A 91 -7.44 -24.75 -2.49
N LEU A 92 -6.44 -25.62 -2.43
CA LEU A 92 -5.66 -26.07 -3.58
C LEU A 92 -6.13 -27.46 -4.03
N HIS A 93 -6.68 -27.56 -5.23
CA HIS A 93 -7.18 -28.80 -5.83
C HIS A 93 -6.20 -29.33 -6.86
N TYR A 94 -5.73 -30.55 -6.65
CA TYR A 94 -4.82 -31.20 -7.59
C TYR A 94 -5.58 -31.67 -8.84
N THR A 95 -5.22 -31.13 -10.01
CA THR A 95 -5.82 -31.53 -11.28
C THR A 95 -4.97 -31.08 -12.47
N ARG A 96 -5.00 -31.84 -13.58
CA ARG A 96 -4.47 -31.40 -14.89
C ARG A 96 -5.49 -30.57 -15.67
N ASP A 97 -6.77 -30.68 -15.34
CA ASP A 97 -7.88 -30.02 -16.04
C ASP A 97 -8.05 -28.57 -15.55
N SER A 98 -7.85 -27.60 -16.44
CA SER A 98 -8.01 -26.18 -16.16
C SER A 98 -9.46 -25.75 -15.91
N ASP A 99 -10.42 -26.55 -16.36
CA ASP A 99 -11.86 -26.28 -16.28
C ASP A 99 -12.57 -27.19 -15.26
N ALA A 100 -11.79 -27.86 -14.41
CA ALA A 100 -12.31 -28.74 -13.38
C ALA A 100 -13.40 -28.05 -12.52
N ILE A 101 -14.52 -28.76 -12.39
CA ILE A 101 -15.62 -28.33 -11.54
C ILE A 101 -15.29 -28.72 -10.10
N VAL A 102 -15.12 -27.70 -9.27
CA VAL A 102 -14.79 -27.83 -7.86
C VAL A 102 -15.95 -27.28 -7.02
N PRO A 103 -16.38 -28.00 -5.96
CA PRO A 103 -17.39 -27.51 -5.03
C PRO A 103 -17.02 -26.16 -4.42
N ASP A 104 -18.01 -25.31 -4.15
CA ASP A 104 -17.77 -24.02 -3.52
C ASP A 104 -17.26 -24.20 -2.08
N CYS A 105 -16.10 -23.63 -1.79
CA CYS A 105 -15.45 -23.74 -0.48
C CYS A 105 -16.04 -22.76 0.55
N SER A 106 -16.79 -21.74 0.12
CA SER A 106 -17.38 -20.73 1.01
C SER A 106 -18.37 -21.33 2.02
N SER A 107 -19.03 -22.42 1.64
CA SER A 107 -20.00 -23.13 2.47
C SER A 107 -19.39 -23.70 3.76
N TYR A 108 -18.10 -24.08 3.74
CA TYR A 108 -17.38 -24.65 4.88
C TYR A 108 -16.88 -23.60 5.88
N THR A 109 -16.93 -22.31 5.53
CA THR A 109 -16.34 -21.24 6.35
C THR A 109 -17.35 -20.48 7.22
N THR A 110 -18.61 -20.92 7.22
CA THR A 110 -19.66 -20.35 8.07
C THR A 110 -19.28 -20.44 9.55
N ASN A 111 -19.28 -19.32 10.28
CA ASN A 111 -18.93 -19.19 11.70
C ASN A 111 -17.44 -19.19 12.07
N ARG A 112 -16.53 -18.91 11.13
CA ARG A 112 -15.10 -18.72 11.41
C ARG A 112 -14.65 -17.31 11.00
N ASN A 113 -13.52 -16.84 11.55
CA ASN A 113 -12.92 -15.54 11.20
C ASN A 113 -12.20 -15.60 9.83
N ILE A 114 -12.90 -16.08 8.81
CA ILE A 114 -12.42 -16.18 7.44
C ILE A 114 -12.99 -15.02 6.63
N LEU A 115 -12.13 -14.14 6.13
CA LEU A 115 -12.51 -13.04 5.26
C LEU A 115 -13.03 -13.56 3.91
N THR A 116 -12.31 -14.52 3.34
CA THR A 116 -12.67 -15.13 2.08
C THR A 116 -12.03 -16.49 1.93
N ALA A 117 -12.74 -17.40 1.27
CA ALA A 117 -12.24 -18.70 0.88
C ALA A 117 -12.30 -18.83 -0.64
N VAL A 118 -11.18 -19.20 -1.27
CA VAL A 118 -11.07 -19.31 -2.72
C VAL A 118 -10.54 -20.68 -3.13
N ASN A 119 -11.10 -21.21 -4.22
CA ASN A 119 -10.63 -22.46 -4.83
C ASN A 119 -9.59 -22.17 -5.91
N CYS A 120 -8.48 -22.88 -5.88
CA CYS A 120 -7.41 -22.83 -6.86
C CYS A 120 -7.07 -24.22 -7.39
N LEU A 121 -6.72 -24.31 -8.67
CA LEU A 121 -6.30 -25.55 -9.32
C LEU A 121 -4.79 -25.56 -9.51
N PHE A 122 -4.15 -26.70 -9.24
CA PHE A 122 -2.71 -26.86 -9.45
C PHE A 122 -2.33 -28.26 -9.91
N HIS A 123 -1.15 -28.35 -10.48
CA HIS A 123 -0.54 -29.60 -10.89
C HIS A 123 0.96 -29.58 -10.56
N GLU A 124 1.55 -30.74 -10.29
CA GLU A 124 2.99 -30.86 -9.95
C GLU A 124 3.90 -30.30 -11.07
N ASP A 125 3.62 -30.66 -12.32
CA ASP A 125 4.44 -30.25 -13.49
C ASP A 125 4.34 -28.75 -13.82
N TYR A 126 3.21 -28.12 -13.50
CA TYR A 126 2.88 -26.76 -13.99
C TYR A 126 2.72 -25.73 -12.87
N GLY A 127 2.75 -26.17 -11.62
CA GLY A 127 2.41 -25.37 -10.45
C GLY A 127 0.96 -24.90 -10.50
N LEU A 128 0.74 -23.62 -10.14
CA LEU A 128 -0.59 -23.02 -10.13
C LEU A 128 -1.10 -22.83 -11.57
N LEU A 129 -2.21 -23.47 -11.94
CA LEU A 129 -2.73 -23.44 -13.32
C LEU A 129 -3.03 -22.00 -13.79
N ARG A 130 -2.87 -21.78 -15.10
CA ARG A 130 -3.25 -20.53 -15.77
C ARG A 130 -4.68 -20.65 -16.28
N CYS A 131 -5.65 -20.57 -15.37
CA CYS A 131 -7.08 -20.67 -15.69
C CYS A 131 -7.87 -19.51 -15.09
N GLN A 132 -9.08 -19.30 -15.60
CA GLN A 132 -9.96 -18.23 -15.14
C GLN A 132 -10.26 -18.35 -13.64
N ARG A 133 -10.42 -19.57 -13.12
CA ARG A 133 -10.66 -19.81 -11.68
C ARG A 133 -9.55 -19.22 -10.82
N ASN A 134 -8.29 -19.50 -11.13
CA ASN A 134 -7.15 -19.01 -10.36
C ASN A 134 -6.96 -17.48 -10.49
N ILE A 135 -7.27 -16.92 -11.67
CA ILE A 135 -7.27 -15.47 -11.88
C ILE A 135 -8.34 -14.82 -10.99
N SER A 136 -9.58 -15.32 -11.04
CA SER A 136 -10.68 -14.84 -10.20
C SER A 136 -10.40 -15.00 -8.72
N ALA A 137 -9.82 -16.13 -8.29
CA ALA A 137 -9.45 -16.39 -6.89
C ALA A 137 -8.50 -15.32 -6.35
N SER A 138 -7.39 -15.05 -7.07
CA SER A 138 -6.47 -13.98 -6.67
C SER A 138 -7.09 -12.58 -6.68
N HIS A 139 -7.98 -12.29 -7.63
CA HIS A 139 -8.70 -11.02 -7.69
C HIS A 139 -9.68 -10.85 -6.52
N GLN A 140 -10.40 -11.91 -6.17
CA GLN A 140 -11.31 -11.93 -5.03
C GLN A 140 -10.55 -11.68 -3.73
N CYS A 141 -9.43 -12.37 -3.50
CA CYS A 141 -8.58 -12.12 -2.34
C CYS A 141 -8.14 -10.66 -2.25
N VAL A 142 -7.68 -10.07 -3.36
CA VAL A 142 -7.24 -8.67 -3.39
C VAL A 142 -8.41 -7.72 -3.08
N GLN A 143 -9.59 -7.98 -3.63
CA GLN A 143 -10.77 -7.16 -3.39
C GLN A 143 -11.17 -7.20 -1.91
N GLU A 144 -11.24 -8.39 -1.32
CA GLU A 144 -11.61 -8.54 0.09
C GLU A 144 -10.56 -7.93 1.02
N LEU A 145 -9.28 -8.10 0.72
CA LEU A 145 -8.21 -7.45 1.48
C LEU A 145 -8.30 -5.92 1.41
N ARG A 146 -8.60 -5.34 0.24
CA ARG A 146 -8.78 -3.88 0.10
C ARG A 146 -10.02 -3.37 0.84
N ASN A 147 -11.10 -4.14 0.84
CA ASN A 147 -12.34 -3.80 1.54
C ASN A 147 -12.13 -3.80 3.06
N CYS A 148 -11.48 -4.83 3.59
CA CYS A 148 -11.27 -5.01 5.03
C CYS A 148 -10.11 -4.17 5.58
N PHE A 149 -9.08 -3.95 4.76
CA PHE A 149 -7.91 -3.16 5.10
C PHE A 149 -7.77 -2.04 4.08
N PRO A 150 -8.45 -0.90 4.28
CA PRO A 150 -8.34 0.24 3.38
C PRO A 150 -6.90 0.75 3.41
N VAL A 151 -6.13 0.32 2.41
CA VAL A 151 -4.75 0.76 2.21
C VAL A 151 -4.85 2.25 1.93
N THR A 152 -4.39 3.06 2.88
CA THR A 152 -4.40 4.50 2.66
C THR A 152 -3.32 4.80 1.62
N GLU A 153 -3.73 4.99 0.37
CA GLU A 153 -2.92 5.67 -0.64
C GLU A 153 -2.75 7.12 -0.19
N ARG A 154 -1.90 7.36 0.81
CA ARG A 154 -1.56 8.73 1.18
C ARG A 154 -0.78 9.32 0.02
N GLY A 155 -1.35 10.42 -0.49
CA GLY A 155 -1.03 11.09 -1.74
C GLY A 155 0.44 11.07 -2.12
N VAL A 156 0.65 11.00 -3.44
CA VAL A 156 1.93 11.26 -4.12
C VAL A 156 2.74 12.24 -3.30
N SER A 157 3.92 11.79 -2.86
CA SER A 157 4.79 12.63 -2.05
C SER A 157 4.96 13.98 -2.75
N PHE A 158 5.10 15.06 -1.98
CA PHE A 158 5.30 16.38 -2.56
C PHE A 158 6.40 16.36 -3.64
N TRP A 159 7.43 15.52 -3.49
CA TRP A 159 8.43 15.24 -4.52
C TRP A 159 7.88 14.65 -5.81
N GLN A 160 7.04 13.61 -5.77
CA GLN A 160 6.38 13.05 -6.94
C GLN A 160 5.43 14.08 -7.59
N TRP A 161 4.72 14.87 -6.79
CA TRP A 161 3.87 15.95 -7.30
C TRP A 161 4.69 17.08 -7.95
N TRP A 162 5.84 17.43 -7.37
CA TRP A 162 6.79 18.41 -7.91
C TRP A 162 7.46 17.90 -9.19
N VAL A 163 7.76 16.60 -9.29
CA VAL A 163 8.24 15.95 -10.52
C VAL A 163 7.18 15.97 -11.62
N LEU A 164 5.91 15.73 -11.29
CA LEU A 164 4.79 15.82 -12.25
C LEU A 164 4.56 17.25 -12.71
N LEU A 165 4.63 18.23 -11.81
CA LEU A 165 4.60 19.65 -12.17
C LEU A 165 5.79 20.05 -13.05
N ALA A 166 7.02 19.66 -12.68
CA ALA A 166 8.22 19.96 -13.45
C ALA A 166 8.17 19.33 -14.85
N ARG A 167 7.62 18.12 -14.98
CA ARG A 167 7.38 17.45 -16.27
C ARG A 167 6.27 18.11 -17.08
N GLY A 168 5.19 18.57 -16.44
CA GLY A 168 4.10 19.31 -17.09
C GLY A 168 4.51 20.72 -17.57
N ILE A 169 5.45 21.35 -16.89
CA ILE A 169 6.04 22.64 -17.29
C ILE A 169 6.95 22.50 -18.52
N SER A 170 7.53 21.30 -18.75
CA SER A 170 8.49 21.07 -19.84
C SER A 170 7.87 20.97 -21.25
N GLN A 171 6.55 20.85 -21.41
CA GLN A 171 5.94 20.69 -22.76
C GLN A 171 4.96 21.79 -23.14
N ARG A 172 4.75 22.83 -22.32
CA ARG A 172 3.77 23.88 -22.66
C ARG A 172 4.01 25.25 -22.04
N LEU A 173 5.25 25.75 -22.03
CA LEU A 173 5.51 27.18 -21.83
C LEU A 173 6.41 27.73 -22.94
N ARG A 174 5.76 28.36 -23.91
CA ARG A 174 6.36 29.25 -24.91
C ARG A 174 7.27 30.25 -24.19
N TRP A 175 8.55 30.30 -24.59
CA TRP A 175 9.68 31.04 -24.00
C TRP A 175 9.45 32.50 -23.56
N ARG A 176 8.33 33.14 -23.95
CA ARG A 176 7.97 34.50 -23.56
C ARG A 176 7.53 34.67 -22.09
N THR A 177 7.11 33.60 -21.41
CA THR A 177 6.67 33.68 -20.00
C THR A 177 7.84 33.51 -19.01
N ILE A 178 8.87 32.74 -19.37
CA ILE A 178 10.04 32.46 -18.52
C ILE A 178 10.85 33.75 -18.25
N LEU A 179 11.02 34.62 -19.27
CA LEU A 179 11.69 35.92 -19.11
C LEU A 179 10.91 36.89 -18.21
N LYS A 180 9.58 36.76 -18.13
CA LYS A 180 8.76 37.58 -17.21
C LYS A 180 8.83 37.05 -15.78
N CYS A 181 8.84 35.73 -15.58
CA CYS A 181 8.95 35.12 -14.25
C CYS A 181 10.34 35.31 -13.62
N SER A 182 11.43 35.25 -14.40
CA SER A 182 12.79 35.52 -13.88
C SER A 182 12.93 36.95 -13.35
N SER A 183 12.30 37.91 -14.03
CA SER A 183 12.31 39.33 -13.63
C SER A 183 11.52 39.56 -12.34
N ILE A 184 10.37 38.88 -12.18
CA ILE A 184 9.54 39.00 -10.96
C ILE A 184 10.26 38.38 -9.75
N ILE A 185 10.92 37.23 -9.91
CA ILE A 185 11.69 36.59 -8.82
C ILE A 185 12.82 37.51 -8.34
N LEU A 186 13.54 38.14 -9.28
CA LEU A 186 14.61 39.08 -8.93
C LEU A 186 14.06 40.31 -8.20
N ILE A 187 12.91 40.85 -8.63
CA ILE A 187 12.26 42.00 -7.97
C ILE A 187 11.85 41.65 -6.54
N VAL A 188 11.24 40.47 -6.32
CA VAL A 188 10.86 40.03 -4.97
C VAL A 188 12.09 39.83 -4.07
N TYR A 189 13.16 39.26 -4.60
CA TYR A 189 14.40 39.06 -3.85
C TYR A 189 15.08 40.39 -3.49
N VAL A 190 15.09 41.35 -4.41
CA VAL A 190 15.60 42.71 -4.18
C VAL A 190 14.74 43.46 -3.17
N GLN A 191 13.40 43.35 -3.23
CA GLN A 191 12.52 43.97 -2.22
C GLN A 191 12.72 43.38 -0.82
N GLN A 192 12.89 42.06 -0.70
CA GLN A 192 13.20 41.43 0.58
C GLN A 192 14.56 41.87 1.13
N TYR A 193 15.57 42.02 0.26
CA TYR A 193 16.89 42.49 0.67
C TYR A 193 16.85 43.96 1.13
N ILE A 194 16.17 44.84 0.39
CA ILE A 194 16.02 46.25 0.75
C ILE A 194 15.32 46.38 2.11
N MET A 195 14.21 45.67 2.35
CA MET A 195 13.54 45.72 3.66
C MET A 195 14.45 45.25 4.81
N LYS A 196 15.27 44.21 4.59
CA LYS A 196 16.23 43.74 5.58
C LYS A 196 17.28 44.79 5.92
N VAL A 197 17.78 45.52 4.91
CA VAL A 197 18.77 46.59 5.10
C VAL A 197 18.14 47.80 5.79
N THR A 198 16.92 48.21 5.41
CA THR A 198 16.23 49.34 6.05
C THR A 198 15.95 49.07 7.54
N VAL A 199 15.48 47.85 7.88
CA VAL A 199 15.23 47.45 9.28
C VAL A 199 16.53 47.39 10.08
N ASN A 200 17.62 46.89 9.51
CA ASN A 200 18.92 46.88 10.19
C ASN A 200 19.42 48.31 10.44
N ASN A 201 19.25 49.21 9.47
CA ASN A 201 19.68 50.59 9.57
C ASN A 201 18.88 51.38 10.62
N GLU A 202 17.56 51.17 10.72
CA GLU A 202 16.72 51.73 11.79
C GLU A 202 17.13 51.23 13.17
N GLN A 203 17.39 49.92 13.33
CA GLN A 203 17.86 49.37 14.60
C GLN A 203 19.24 49.91 15.01
N THR A 204 20.15 50.11 14.05
CA THR A 204 21.43 50.76 14.33
C THR A 204 21.29 52.25 14.67
N PHE A 205 20.34 52.97 14.08
CA PHE A 205 20.09 54.39 14.40
C PHE A 205 19.49 54.56 15.81
N GLU A 206 18.54 53.71 16.19
CA GLU A 206 17.95 53.66 17.54
C GLU A 206 19.01 53.32 18.61
N LEU A 207 19.92 52.39 18.32
CA LEU A 207 21.04 52.08 19.21
C LEU A 207 22.00 53.28 19.35
N ILE A 208 22.36 53.95 18.27
CA ILE A 208 23.26 55.12 18.32
C ILE A 208 22.64 56.27 19.12
N LEU A 209 21.36 56.59 18.94
CA LEU A 209 20.65 57.62 19.70
C LEU A 209 20.53 57.29 21.20
N LYS A 210 20.41 56.00 21.54
CA LYS A 210 20.34 55.54 22.94
C LYS A 210 21.68 55.60 23.67
N TYR A 211 22.81 55.53 22.96
CA TYR A 211 24.15 55.61 23.55
C TYR A 211 24.78 57.01 23.50
N SER A 212 24.17 57.98 22.80
CA SER A 212 24.65 59.37 22.75
C SER A 212 23.97 60.32 23.75
N THR A 213 23.05 59.81 24.59
CA THR A 213 22.26 60.58 25.57
C THR A 213 22.62 60.29 27.04
N VAL A 214 23.81 59.72 27.28
CA VAL A 214 24.41 59.54 28.62
C VAL A 214 25.65 60.40 28.75
#